data_AF-A0A382XR20-F1
#
_entry.id   AF-A0A382XR20-F1
#
_cell.length_a   1.000
_cell.length_b   1.000
_cell.length_c   1.000
_cell.angle_alpha   90.00
_cell.angle_beta   90.00
_cell.angle_gamma   90.00
#
_symmetry.space_group_name_H-M   'P 1'
#
loop_
_entity.id
_entity.type
_entity.pdbx_description
1 polymer ?
#
loop_
_entity_poly.entity_id
_entity_poly.type
_entity_poly.pdbx_seq_one_letter_code
_entity_poly.pdbx_strand_id
1 'polypeptide(L)'
;QVNALVRYFSYLDQQDFPFVDDVKPKFTKEEYTSAKNLLEQEFQCIKCHIKGNQMPGGSPANWAPNLAMAKKRLKPEWIVKWLLDPQKLLPGTKMPSYFDPASLTAEEQDQIHALRDYILAIE
;
A
#
# COMPACT_ATOMS: atom_id res chain seq x y z
N GLN A 1 -23.35 -15.35 -12.03
CA GLN A 1 -22.98 -14.53 -13.20
C GLN A 1 -21.73 -13.68 -12.97
N VAL A 2 -21.49 -13.09 -11.79
CA VAL A 2 -20.26 -12.32 -11.48
C VAL A 2 -18.96 -13.12 -11.68
N ASN A 3 -18.91 -14.39 -11.29
CA ASN A 3 -17.69 -15.22 -11.40
C ASN A 3 -17.21 -15.47 -12.83
N ALA A 4 -18.08 -15.35 -13.85
CA ALA A 4 -17.68 -15.55 -15.24
C ALA A 4 -16.88 -14.36 -15.78
N LEU A 5 -17.32 -13.14 -15.47
CA LEU A 5 -16.62 -11.91 -15.86
C LEU A 5 -15.26 -11.81 -15.16
N VAL A 6 -15.20 -12.12 -13.86
CA VAL A 6 -13.93 -12.07 -13.13
C VAL A 6 -12.94 -13.10 -13.70
N ARG A 7 -13.38 -14.33 -14.00
CA ARG A 7 -12.53 -15.34 -14.66
C ARG A 7 -12.04 -14.90 -16.03
N TYR A 8 -12.89 -14.26 -16.83
CA TYR A 8 -12.53 -13.77 -18.15
C TYR A 8 -11.40 -12.72 -18.07
N PHE A 9 -11.54 -11.73 -17.19
CA PHE A 9 -10.49 -10.73 -17.01
C PHE A 9 -9.23 -11.31 -16.35
N SER A 10 -9.36 -12.23 -15.39
CA SER A 10 -8.20 -12.96 -14.85
C SER A 10 -7.43 -13.71 -15.94
N TYR A 11 -8.13 -14.35 -16.88
CA TYR A 11 -7.50 -15.01 -18.02
C TYR A 11 -6.76 -14.02 -18.94
N LEU A 12 -7.40 -12.88 -19.27
CA LEU A 12 -6.76 -11.84 -20.09
C LEU A 12 -5.51 -11.26 -19.43
N ASP A 13 -5.55 -11.08 -18.10
CA ASP A 13 -4.44 -10.56 -17.30
C ASP A 13 -3.39 -11.64 -16.97
N GLN A 14 -3.57 -12.87 -17.43
CA GLN A 14 -2.71 -14.02 -17.12
C GLN A 14 -2.55 -14.23 -15.60
N GLN A 15 -3.67 -14.17 -14.88
CA GLN A 15 -3.75 -14.33 -13.43
C GLN A 15 -4.59 -15.54 -13.06
N ASP A 16 -4.22 -16.21 -11.98
CA ASP A 16 -5.03 -17.27 -11.40
C ASP A 16 -6.37 -16.76 -10.86
N PHE A 17 -7.39 -17.63 -10.87
CA PHE A 17 -8.72 -17.35 -10.31
C PHE A 17 -9.14 -18.42 -9.27
N PRO A 18 -9.52 -18.01 -8.04
CA PRO A 18 -9.44 -16.65 -7.52
C PRO A 18 -7.97 -16.23 -7.36
N PHE A 19 -7.70 -14.93 -7.50
CA PHE A 19 -6.39 -14.40 -7.14
C PHE A 19 -6.21 -14.56 -5.63
N VAL A 20 -5.22 -15.35 -5.24
CA VAL A 20 -4.81 -15.53 -3.85
C VAL A 20 -3.34 -15.16 -3.80
N ASP A 21 -3.04 -14.06 -3.12
CA ASP A 21 -1.68 -13.67 -2.82
C ASP A 21 -1.36 -14.10 -1.39
N ASP A 22 -0.35 -14.94 -1.22
CA ASP A 22 0.15 -15.38 0.07
C ASP A 22 1.42 -14.65 0.48
N VAL A 23 1.76 -13.52 -0.18
CA VAL A 23 2.88 -12.66 0.21
C VAL A 23 2.73 -12.26 1.67
N LYS A 24 3.53 -12.95 2.49
CA LYS A 24 3.79 -12.64 3.89
C LYS A 24 5.21 -12.11 3.96
N PRO A 25 5.37 -10.78 4.00
CA PRO A 25 6.70 -10.20 4.12
C PRO A 25 7.39 -10.76 5.35
N LYS A 26 8.64 -11.19 5.17
CA LYS A 26 9.49 -11.67 6.26
C LYS A 26 10.40 -10.53 6.65
N PHE A 27 10.40 -10.21 7.93
CA PHE A 27 11.24 -9.16 8.50
C PHE A 27 12.15 -9.76 9.56
N THR A 28 13.41 -9.30 9.58
CA THR A 28 14.18 -9.21 10.82
C THR A 28 13.55 -8.17 11.74
N LYS A 29 13.93 -8.18 13.03
CA LYS A 29 13.41 -7.21 14.00
C LYS A 29 13.80 -5.78 13.62
N GLU A 30 15.02 -5.62 13.12
CA GLU A 30 15.60 -4.37 12.68
C GLU A 30 14.86 -3.81 11.46
N GLU A 31 14.64 -4.64 10.44
CA GLU A 31 13.88 -4.24 9.24
C GLU A 31 12.45 -3.84 9.58
N TYR A 32 11.76 -4.61 10.43
CA TYR A 32 10.41 -4.26 10.87
C TYR A 32 10.38 -2.90 11.58
N THR A 33 11.35 -2.66 12.45
CA THR A 33 11.43 -1.40 13.21
C THR A 33 11.73 -0.22 12.29
N SER A 34 12.62 -0.39 11.31
CA SER A 34 12.96 0.63 10.32
C SER A 34 11.77 0.94 9.41
N ALA A 35 11.10 -0.08 8.87
CA ALA A 35 9.92 0.10 8.02
C ALA A 35 8.74 0.74 8.78
N LYS A 36 8.55 0.38 10.06
CA LYS A 36 7.61 1.06 10.94
C LYS A 36 7.95 2.54 11.10
N ASN A 37 9.23 2.88 11.34
CA ASN A 37 9.65 4.27 11.50
C ASN A 37 9.43 5.08 10.21
N LEU A 38 9.79 4.52 9.04
CA LEU A 38 9.51 5.12 7.74
C LEU A 38 8.02 5.47 7.62
N LEU A 39 7.12 4.51 7.87
CA LEU A 39 5.69 4.74 7.72
C LEU A 39 5.12 5.74 8.74
N GLU A 40 5.50 5.64 10.01
CA GLU A 40 4.85 6.37 11.11
C GLU A 40 5.46 7.75 11.37
N GLN A 41 6.77 7.91 11.19
CA GLN A 41 7.51 9.11 11.56
C GLN A 41 8.00 9.91 10.35
N GLU A 42 8.61 9.25 9.37
CA GLU A 42 9.19 9.94 8.20
C GLU A 42 8.08 10.37 7.23
N PHE A 43 7.28 9.41 6.75
CA PHE A 43 6.17 9.68 5.81
C PHE A 43 4.87 10.04 6.52
N GLN A 44 4.76 9.77 7.83
CA GLN A 44 3.64 10.15 8.70
C GLN A 44 2.28 9.65 8.21
N CYS A 45 2.23 8.45 7.61
CA CYS A 45 1.04 7.90 6.96
C CYS A 45 -0.17 7.80 7.91
N ILE A 46 0.07 7.56 9.20
CA ILE A 46 -0.96 7.39 10.24
C ILE A 46 -1.63 8.72 10.64
N LYS A 47 -1.13 9.87 10.17
CA LYS A 47 -1.86 11.14 10.33
C LYS A 47 -3.20 11.15 9.58
N CYS A 48 -3.32 10.36 8.52
CA CYS A 48 -4.55 10.25 7.73
C CYS A 48 -5.10 8.84 7.69
N HIS A 49 -4.26 7.80 7.67
CA HIS A 49 -4.72 6.43 7.55
C HIS A 49 -5.15 5.83 8.89
N ILE A 50 -6.26 5.09 8.86
CA ILE A 50 -6.64 4.19 9.96
C ILE A 50 -5.62 3.03 10.01
N LYS A 51 -5.18 2.67 11.22
CA LYS A 51 -4.28 1.52 11.44
C LYS A 51 -4.95 0.52 12.37
N GLY A 52 -5.58 -0.51 11.79
CA GLY A 52 -6.35 -1.47 12.57
C GLY A 52 -7.51 -0.77 13.27
N ASN A 53 -7.46 -0.69 14.60
CA ASN A 53 -8.45 0.03 15.42
C ASN A 53 -8.01 1.45 15.81
N GLN A 54 -6.81 1.88 15.42
CA GLN A 54 -6.31 3.23 15.68
C GLN A 54 -6.85 4.20 14.62
N MET A 55 -7.67 5.15 15.06
CA MET A 55 -8.17 6.23 14.21
C MET A 55 -7.12 7.35 14.09
N PRO A 56 -6.99 7.98 12.92
CA PRO A 56 -6.21 9.20 12.75
C PRO A 56 -6.89 10.38 13.48
N GLY A 57 -6.13 11.43 13.77
CA GLY A 57 -6.67 12.65 14.32
C GLY A 57 -7.50 13.47 13.32
N GLY A 58 -8.07 14.58 13.78
CA GLY A 58 -8.80 15.53 12.92
C GLY A 58 -10.18 15.04 12.45
N SER A 59 -10.71 15.71 11.42
CA SER A 59 -12.05 15.43 10.90
C SER A 59 -12.09 14.16 10.03
N PRO A 60 -13.15 13.33 10.15
CA PRO A 60 -13.36 12.16 9.29
C PRO A 60 -13.30 12.42 7.78
N ALA A 61 -13.60 13.65 7.34
CA ALA A 61 -13.48 14.05 5.94
C ALA A 61 -12.03 14.03 5.40
N ASN A 62 -11.04 13.96 6.28
CA ASN A 62 -9.60 13.88 5.95
C ASN A 62 -8.99 12.51 6.24
N TRP A 63 -9.81 11.54 6.66
CA TRP A 63 -9.33 10.19 6.92
C TRP A 63 -9.12 9.44 5.61
N ALA A 64 -8.14 8.53 5.64
CA ALA A 64 -7.78 7.63 4.57
C ALA A 64 -8.08 6.18 4.97
N PRO A 65 -8.17 5.25 4.00
CA PRO A 65 -8.58 3.86 4.25
C PRO A 65 -7.72 3.13 5.28
N ASN A 66 -8.30 2.14 5.93
CA ASN A 66 -7.61 1.31 6.92
C ASN A 66 -6.51 0.45 6.29
N LEU A 67 -5.26 0.68 6.69
CA LEU A 67 -4.10 -0.04 6.17
C LEU A 67 -4.08 -1.52 6.59
N ALA A 68 -4.70 -1.90 7.71
CA ALA A 68 -4.84 -3.31 8.11
C ALA A 68 -5.66 -4.15 7.12
N MET A 69 -6.45 -3.50 6.25
CA MET A 69 -7.21 -4.16 5.20
C MET A 69 -6.41 -4.38 3.92
N ALA A 70 -5.21 -3.81 3.79
CA ALA A 70 -4.42 -3.85 2.57
C ALA A 70 -4.14 -5.29 2.13
N LYS A 71 -3.65 -6.16 3.02
CA LYS A 71 -3.37 -7.57 2.73
C LYS A 71 -4.57 -8.37 2.21
N LYS A 72 -5.79 -7.93 2.50
CA LYS A 72 -7.02 -8.59 2.04
C LYS A 72 -7.56 -8.02 0.73
N ARG A 73 -7.13 -6.83 0.33
CA ARG A 73 -7.77 -6.04 -0.73
C ARG A 73 -6.85 -5.65 -1.88
N LEU A 74 -5.55 -5.56 -1.63
CA LEU A 74 -4.58 -4.94 -2.53
C LEU A 74 -3.50 -5.95 -2.89
N LYS A 75 -3.09 -5.93 -4.16
CA LYS A 75 -1.89 -6.64 -4.62
C LYS A 75 -0.62 -5.90 -4.19
N PRO A 76 0.47 -6.57 -3.81
CA PRO A 76 1.74 -5.95 -3.46
C PRO A 76 2.23 -4.97 -4.53
N GLU A 77 2.16 -5.33 -5.81
CA GLU A 77 2.60 -4.49 -6.93
C GLU A 77 1.70 -3.27 -7.11
N TRP A 78 0.42 -3.38 -6.75
CA TRP A 78 -0.49 -2.23 -6.77
C TRP A 78 -0.11 -1.20 -5.71
N ILE A 79 0.30 -1.65 -4.52
CA ILE A 79 0.77 -0.75 -3.45
C ILE A 79 2.01 0.02 -3.90
N VAL A 80 2.98 -0.64 -4.56
CA VAL A 80 4.17 0.03 -5.13
C VAL A 80 3.76 1.12 -6.11
N LYS A 81 2.88 0.80 -7.07
CA LYS A 81 2.39 1.77 -8.07
C LYS A 81 1.68 2.95 -7.42
N TRP A 82 0.90 2.69 -6.37
CA TRP A 82 0.19 3.72 -5.62
C TRP A 82 1.12 4.65 -4.83
N LEU A 83 2.14 4.09 -4.17
CA LEU A 83 3.14 4.87 -3.44
C LEU A 83 3.99 5.74 -4.36
N LEU A 84 4.31 5.23 -5.56
CA LEU A 84 5.17 5.92 -6.51
C LEU A 84 4.53 7.22 -7.05
N ASP A 85 3.26 7.18 -7.47
CA ASP A 85 2.57 8.36 -7.99
C ASP A 85 1.05 8.27 -7.80
N PRO A 86 0.53 8.63 -6.61
CA PRO A 86 -0.90 8.52 -6.33
C PRO A 86 -1.73 9.51 -7.15
N GLN A 87 -1.19 10.67 -7.53
CA GLN A 87 -1.91 11.68 -8.33
C GLN A 87 -2.15 11.21 -9.77
N LYS A 88 -1.20 10.45 -10.34
CA LYS A 88 -1.38 9.86 -11.66
C LYS A 88 -2.45 8.77 -11.70
N LEU A 89 -2.61 8.02 -10.60
CA LEU A 89 -3.63 6.97 -10.50
C LEU A 89 -5.00 7.50 -10.08
N LEU A 90 -5.04 8.47 -9.17
CA LEU A 90 -6.25 9.15 -8.71
C LEU A 90 -6.02 10.66 -8.64
N PRO A 91 -6.29 11.39 -9.74
CA PRO A 91 -6.16 12.83 -9.76
C PRO A 91 -7.02 13.50 -8.68
N GLY A 92 -6.42 14.38 -7.89
CA GLY A 92 -7.10 15.09 -6.81
C GLY A 92 -7.20 14.30 -5.49
N THR A 93 -6.52 13.16 -5.38
CA THR A 93 -6.32 12.48 -4.09
C THR A 93 -5.64 13.41 -3.09
N LYS A 94 -5.99 13.29 -1.80
CA LYS A 94 -5.32 14.02 -0.71
C LYS A 94 -3.97 13.41 -0.33
N MET A 95 -3.66 12.22 -0.82
CA MET A 95 -2.38 11.56 -0.54
C MET A 95 -1.23 12.32 -1.21
N PRO A 96 -0.18 12.70 -0.45
CA PRO A 96 0.99 13.35 -1.03
C PRO A 96 1.74 12.44 -2.00
N SER A 97 2.37 13.02 -3.01
CA SER A 97 3.39 12.35 -3.82
C SER A 97 4.74 12.56 -3.13
N TYR A 98 5.30 11.49 -2.56
CA TYR A 98 6.57 11.56 -1.83
C TYR A 98 7.80 11.34 -2.70
N PHE A 99 7.61 10.76 -3.90
CA PHE A 99 8.67 10.38 -4.81
C PHE A 99 8.48 11.10 -6.15
N ASP A 100 9.58 11.33 -6.87
CA ASP A 100 9.57 11.74 -8.26
C ASP A 100 9.85 10.52 -9.17
N PRO A 101 8.84 10.00 -9.91
CA PRO A 101 9.03 8.86 -10.79
C PRO A 101 10.07 9.08 -11.89
N ALA A 102 10.37 10.34 -12.25
CA ALA A 102 11.35 10.66 -13.28
C ALA A 102 12.80 10.61 -12.77
N SER A 103 13.01 10.68 -11.45
CA SER A 103 14.33 10.75 -10.82
C SER A 103 14.49 9.83 -9.60
N LEU A 104 13.76 8.71 -9.57
CA LEU A 104 13.75 7.75 -8.47
C LEU A 104 15.14 7.13 -8.23
N THR A 105 15.63 7.27 -7.01
CA THR A 105 16.88 6.66 -6.54
C THR A 105 16.68 5.20 -6.11
N ALA A 106 17.77 4.43 -6.00
CA ALA A 106 17.72 3.07 -5.48
C ALA A 106 17.24 3.02 -4.02
N GLU A 107 17.65 4.00 -3.21
CA GLU A 107 17.21 4.10 -1.81
C GLU A 107 15.70 4.34 -1.70
N GLU A 108 15.14 5.25 -2.50
CA GLU A 108 13.70 5.48 -2.53
C GLU A 108 12.93 4.24 -3.02
N GLN A 109 13.48 3.51 -3.98
CA GLN A 109 12.91 2.26 -4.43
C GLN A 109 12.86 1.21 -3.30
N ASP A 110 13.93 1.11 -2.51
CA ASP A 110 13.97 0.23 -1.34
C ASP A 110 12.98 0.69 -0.25
N GLN A 111 12.85 2.00 -0.03
CA GLN A 111 11.85 2.56 0.88
C GLN A 111 10.43 2.22 0.45
N ILE A 112 10.10 2.32 -0.85
CA ILE A 112 8.78 1.94 -1.39
C ILE A 112 8.48 0.46 -1.10
N HIS A 113 9.45 -0.43 -1.29
CA HIS A 113 9.28 -1.85 -1.00
C HIS A 113 9.13 -2.11 0.50
N ALA A 114 9.93 -1.46 1.36
CA ALA A 114 9.81 -1.57 2.80
C ALA A 114 8.43 -1.08 3.30
N LEU A 115 7.93 0.02 2.74
CA LEU A 115 6.59 0.55 3.03
C LEU A 115 5.50 -0.45 2.60
N ARG A 116 5.56 -0.97 1.37
CA ARG A 116 4.64 -1.99 0.86
C ARG A 116 4.58 -3.18 1.82
N ASP A 117 5.74 -3.70 2.17
CA ASP A 117 5.86 -4.90 2.99
C ASP A 117 5.31 -4.64 4.40
N TYR A 118 5.61 -3.48 5.00
CA TYR A 118 5.10 -3.15 6.32
C TYR A 118 3.58 -2.95 6.27
N ILE A 119 3.04 -2.29 5.24
CA ILE A 119 1.58 -2.14 5.04
C ILE A 119 0.89 -3.50 4.97
N LEU A 120 1.47 -4.48 4.27
CA LEU A 120 0.93 -5.85 4.17
C LEU A 120 1.04 -6.62 5.50
N ALA A 121 1.94 -6.24 6.39
CA ALA A 121 2.13 -6.85 7.71
C ALA A 121 1.28 -6.22 8.83
N ILE A 122 0.58 -5.09 8.58
CA ILE A 122 -0.31 -4.48 9.58
C ILE A 122 -1.48 -5.41 9.90
N GLU A 123 -1.84 -5.47 11.19
CA GLU A 123 -3.00 -6.20 11.73
C GLU A 123 -4.08 -5.26 12.27
#